data_AF-A0A8H5BHY2-F1
#
_entry.id   AF-A0A8H5BHY2-F1
#
_cell.length_a   1.000
_cell.length_b   1.000
_cell.length_c   1.000
_cell.angle_alpha   90.00
_cell.angle_beta   90.00
_cell.angle_gamma   90.00
#
_symmetry.space_group_name_H-M   'P 1'
#
loop_
_entity.id
_entity.type
_entity.pdbx_description
1 polymer ?
#
loop_
_entity_poly.entity_id
_entity_poly.type
_entity_poly.pdbx_seq_one_letter_code
_entity_poly.pdbx_strand_id
1 'polypeptide(L)'
;MANISVPGSAAAAVLQASDPIPDTFVSVQGPNFEQPLSLTQFLHSYERIGFQANSLGKAIDVVNKMRKWRLSDEPVTADEADEYLDPAVRANTRCNVFLGYTSNLISSGLREVILHLVKHKHVSVLVTTAGGIEEDFIKCLGKTYLADFNLDGATLRKKGMNRIGNLIVPNDNYCKFEDWLTPILDAMLEEQKATGQVWTPSSFIRRLGKEINHEESVYYWAYKNDIPVYCPALTDGSIGDMIYFHSFRSPGLILDIVQDIRDLNERSRKSKKAGMIVLGGGVCKHQIANAMLIRNGADYSIFINTGQEFDGSDSGARPDEAVSWGKIRAGAEAVKVFADATLVFPMLVAATFAQDFQNPDSESSPPSS
;
A
#
# COMPACT_ATOMS: atom_id res chain seq x y z
N MET A 1 44.66 -34.35 -42.00
CA MET A 1 43.83 -33.92 -40.86
C MET A 1 42.43 -34.43 -41.13
N ALA A 2 41.89 -35.29 -40.26
CA ALA A 2 40.54 -35.82 -40.45
C ALA A 2 39.54 -34.66 -40.36
N ASN A 3 38.69 -34.49 -41.38
CA ASN A 3 37.56 -33.56 -41.33
C ASN A 3 36.61 -34.06 -40.23
N ILE A 4 36.70 -33.46 -39.04
CA ILE A 4 35.72 -33.65 -37.99
C ILE A 4 34.46 -32.92 -38.45
N SER A 5 33.55 -33.64 -39.10
CA SER A 5 32.25 -33.10 -39.46
C SER A 5 31.40 -32.95 -38.20
N VAL A 6 30.75 -31.79 -38.05
CA VAL A 6 29.81 -31.55 -36.96
C VAL A 6 28.69 -32.59 -37.06
N PRO A 7 28.33 -33.29 -35.96
CA PRO A 7 27.24 -34.25 -35.98
C PRO A 7 25.93 -33.60 -36.46
N GLY A 8 25.30 -34.17 -37.49
CA GLY A 8 24.12 -33.58 -38.13
C GLY A 8 22.93 -33.37 -37.17
N SER A 9 22.76 -34.26 -36.19
CA SER A 9 21.72 -34.11 -35.15
C SER A 9 22.00 -32.94 -34.21
N ALA A 10 23.27 -32.69 -33.86
CA ALA A 10 23.65 -31.53 -33.05
C ALA A 10 23.46 -30.23 -33.83
N ALA A 11 23.83 -30.22 -35.12
CA ALA A 11 23.61 -29.06 -35.99
C ALA A 11 22.11 -28.75 -36.14
N ALA A 12 21.27 -29.75 -36.37
CA ALA A 12 19.82 -29.57 -36.50
C ALA A 12 19.18 -29.08 -35.20
N ALA A 13 19.65 -29.54 -34.03
CA ALA A 13 19.14 -29.11 -32.73
C ALA A 13 19.56 -27.66 -32.39
N VAL A 14 20.78 -27.25 -32.75
CA VAL A 14 21.33 -25.94 -32.37
C VAL A 14 21.00 -24.84 -33.37
N LEU A 15 20.87 -25.18 -34.66
CA LEU A 15 20.69 -24.21 -35.76
C LEU A 15 19.26 -24.22 -36.31
N GLN A 16 18.29 -24.58 -35.47
CA GLN A 16 16.88 -24.49 -35.84
C GLN A 16 16.51 -23.03 -36.15
N ALA A 17 15.92 -22.80 -37.31
CA ALA A 17 15.41 -21.48 -37.68
C ALA A 17 14.21 -21.12 -36.79
N SER A 18 14.20 -19.88 -36.29
CA SER A 18 13.08 -19.35 -35.53
C SER A 18 11.95 -18.88 -36.46
N ASP A 19 10.72 -18.97 -35.98
CA ASP A 19 9.60 -18.27 -36.60
C ASP A 19 9.78 -16.74 -36.53
N PRO A 20 9.13 -15.96 -37.41
CA PRO A 20 9.13 -14.50 -37.33
C PRO A 20 8.58 -14.01 -35.99
N ILE A 21 9.21 -12.97 -35.44
CA ILE A 21 8.74 -12.34 -34.19
C ILE A 21 7.51 -11.47 -34.49
N PRO A 22 6.41 -11.55 -33.70
CA PRO A 22 5.24 -10.71 -33.91
C PRO A 22 5.53 -9.21 -33.75
N ASP A 23 4.88 -8.36 -34.55
CA ASP A 23 5.05 -6.89 -34.50
C ASP A 23 4.62 -6.26 -33.15
N THR A 24 3.82 -6.98 -32.36
CA THR A 24 3.40 -6.56 -31.02
C THR A 24 4.51 -6.73 -29.97
N PHE A 25 5.59 -7.44 -30.30
CA PHE A 25 6.67 -7.69 -29.35
C PHE A 25 7.59 -6.48 -29.29
N VAL A 26 7.81 -5.99 -28.08
CA VAL A 26 8.72 -4.87 -27.83
C VAL A 26 10.13 -5.41 -27.63
N SER A 27 11.10 -4.88 -28.38
CA SER A 27 12.49 -5.26 -28.23
C SER A 27 13.11 -4.72 -26.95
N VAL A 28 13.98 -5.52 -26.33
CA VAL A 28 14.73 -5.14 -25.13
C VAL A 28 15.71 -4.02 -25.44
N GLN A 29 15.66 -2.95 -24.66
CA GLN A 29 16.55 -1.80 -24.77
C GLN A 29 16.67 -1.09 -23.41
N GLY A 30 17.89 -1.00 -22.89
CA GLY A 30 18.18 -0.24 -21.67
C GLY A 30 18.34 1.27 -21.91
N PRO A 31 18.43 2.08 -20.84
CA PRO A 31 18.70 3.51 -20.95
C PRO A 31 20.08 3.76 -21.57
N ASN A 32 20.17 4.75 -22.47
CA ASN A 32 21.44 5.22 -23.00
C ASN A 32 21.98 6.37 -22.13
N PHE A 33 23.02 6.10 -21.34
CA PHE A 33 23.64 7.09 -20.45
C PHE A 33 24.63 8.04 -21.15
N GLU A 34 24.89 7.87 -22.45
CA GLU A 34 25.62 8.88 -23.24
C GLU A 34 24.75 10.11 -23.51
N GLN A 35 23.43 10.00 -23.31
CA GLN A 35 22.48 11.10 -23.40
C GLN A 35 21.99 11.48 -22.01
N PRO A 36 21.83 12.78 -21.68
CA PRO A 36 21.18 13.19 -20.45
C PRO A 36 19.76 12.63 -20.36
N LEU A 37 19.40 12.01 -19.23
CA LEU A 37 18.07 11.47 -18.96
C LEU A 37 17.43 12.19 -17.79
N SER A 38 16.20 12.67 -17.96
CA SER A 38 15.36 13.07 -16.84
C SER A 38 14.98 11.84 -16.00
N LEU A 39 14.57 12.04 -14.74
CA LEU A 39 14.07 10.95 -13.91
C LEU A 39 12.90 10.21 -14.59
N THR A 40 11.99 10.94 -15.24
CA THR A 40 10.87 10.35 -15.97
C THR A 40 11.33 9.50 -17.15
N GLN A 41 12.29 9.99 -17.95
CA GLN A 41 12.86 9.22 -19.07
C GLN A 41 13.59 7.97 -18.59
N PHE A 42 14.33 8.09 -17.48
CA PHE A 42 15.01 6.97 -16.86
C PHE A 42 14.01 5.91 -16.37
N LEU A 43 12.94 6.31 -15.68
CA LEU A 43 11.89 5.39 -15.22
C LEU A 43 11.10 4.77 -16.38
N HIS A 44 10.80 5.51 -17.46
CA HIS A 44 10.15 4.96 -18.65
C HIS A 44 11.01 3.87 -19.32
N SER A 45 12.35 3.96 -19.24
CA SER A 45 13.22 2.93 -19.82
C SER A 45 12.99 1.53 -19.21
N TYR A 46 12.43 1.45 -17.99
CA TYR A 46 12.18 0.18 -17.29
C TYR A 46 11.17 -0.72 -18.02
N GLU A 47 10.30 -0.17 -18.85
CA GLU A 47 9.39 -0.93 -19.72
C GLU A 47 10.15 -1.89 -20.65
N ARG A 48 11.38 -1.53 -21.05
CA ARG A 48 12.16 -2.23 -22.08
C ARG A 48 13.43 -2.90 -21.56
N ILE A 49 13.74 -2.80 -20.27
CA ILE A 49 14.91 -3.47 -19.68
C ILE A 49 14.70 -4.99 -19.55
N GLY A 50 13.51 -5.42 -19.13
CA GLY A 50 13.18 -6.84 -18.87
C GLY A 50 13.15 -7.21 -17.37
N PHE A 51 12.74 -8.44 -17.06
CA PHE A 51 12.57 -8.95 -15.69
C PHE A 51 11.71 -8.04 -14.80
N GLN A 52 12.10 -7.82 -13.53
CA GLN A 52 11.33 -6.98 -12.60
C GLN A 52 11.35 -5.49 -12.94
N ALA A 53 12.29 -5.03 -13.77
CA ALA A 53 12.22 -3.66 -14.30
C ALA A 53 10.96 -3.49 -15.17
N ASN A 54 10.66 -4.45 -16.04
CA ASN A 54 9.42 -4.44 -16.82
C ASN A 54 8.17 -4.53 -15.92
N SER A 55 8.21 -5.32 -14.83
CA SER A 55 7.13 -5.32 -13.83
C SER A 55 6.92 -3.95 -13.19
N LEU A 56 8.00 -3.22 -12.85
CA LEU A 56 7.88 -1.87 -12.30
C LEU A 56 7.33 -0.88 -13.33
N GLY A 57 7.77 -0.95 -14.59
CA GLY A 57 7.21 -0.14 -15.70
C GLY A 57 5.71 -0.36 -15.87
N LYS A 58 5.28 -1.63 -15.95
CA LYS A 58 3.85 -1.98 -15.99
C LYS A 58 3.07 -1.50 -14.76
N ALA A 59 3.67 -1.56 -13.57
CA ALA A 59 3.03 -1.07 -12.35
C ALA A 59 2.81 0.45 -12.40
N ILE A 60 3.79 1.22 -12.91
CA ILE A 60 3.67 2.67 -13.14
C ILE A 60 2.51 2.96 -14.11
N ASP A 61 2.42 2.23 -15.23
CA ASP A 61 1.33 2.40 -16.20
C ASP A 61 -0.04 2.15 -15.59
N VAL A 62 -0.20 1.03 -14.88
CA VAL A 62 -1.46 0.65 -14.25
C VAL A 62 -1.86 1.66 -13.17
N VAL A 63 -0.92 2.16 -12.35
CA VAL A 63 -1.23 3.22 -11.37
C VAL A 63 -1.62 4.52 -12.07
N ASN A 64 -0.98 4.89 -13.18
CA ASN A 64 -1.40 6.05 -13.95
C ASN A 64 -2.80 5.88 -14.57
N LYS A 65 -3.18 4.66 -14.97
CA LYS A 65 -4.57 4.35 -15.37
C LYS A 65 -5.54 4.52 -14.21
N MET A 66 -5.21 4.00 -13.01
CA MET A 66 -6.04 4.20 -11.81
C MET A 66 -6.27 5.70 -11.54
N ARG A 67 -5.22 6.51 -11.62
CA ARG A 67 -5.27 7.96 -11.34
C ARG A 67 -6.10 8.74 -12.35
N LYS A 68 -5.95 8.43 -13.64
CA LYS A 68 -6.60 9.15 -14.73
C LYS A 68 -8.06 8.75 -14.94
N TRP A 69 -8.45 7.55 -14.52
CA TRP A 69 -9.80 7.01 -14.74
C TRP A 69 -10.88 7.89 -14.13
N ARG A 70 -11.93 8.15 -14.91
CA ARG A 70 -13.16 8.79 -14.48
C ARG A 70 -14.36 7.98 -14.95
N LEU A 71 -15.46 8.03 -14.20
CA LEU A 71 -16.70 7.37 -14.63
C LEU A 71 -17.24 7.98 -15.94
N SER A 72 -16.95 9.25 -16.21
CA SER A 72 -17.29 9.91 -17.49
C SER A 72 -16.62 9.29 -18.71
N ASP A 73 -15.53 8.53 -18.53
CA ASP A 73 -14.82 7.87 -19.62
C ASP A 73 -15.51 6.56 -20.03
N GLU A 74 -16.46 6.09 -19.22
CA GLU A 74 -17.23 4.87 -19.47
C GLU A 74 -18.65 5.19 -19.96
N PRO A 75 -19.22 4.36 -20.86
CA PRO A 75 -20.60 4.51 -21.27
C PRO A 75 -21.56 4.33 -20.09
N VAL A 76 -22.69 5.02 -20.14
CA VAL A 76 -23.78 4.82 -19.16
C VAL A 76 -24.42 3.45 -19.42
N THR A 77 -24.54 2.63 -18.38
CA THR A 77 -25.22 1.33 -18.47
C THR A 77 -26.72 1.46 -18.18
N ALA A 78 -27.52 0.49 -18.61
CA ALA A 78 -28.97 0.52 -18.42
C ALA A 78 -29.42 0.40 -16.95
N ASP A 79 -28.54 -0.13 -16.10
CA ASP A 79 -28.70 -0.33 -14.66
C ASP A 79 -27.97 0.73 -13.82
N GLU A 80 -27.46 1.80 -14.44
CA GLU A 80 -26.79 2.89 -13.74
C GLU A 80 -27.78 3.59 -12.80
N ALA A 81 -27.38 3.78 -11.54
CA ALA A 81 -28.22 4.47 -10.57
C ALA A 81 -28.36 5.97 -10.93
N ASP A 82 -29.54 6.54 -10.65
CA ASP A 82 -29.91 7.91 -11.06
C ASP A 82 -28.86 8.98 -10.68
N GLU A 83 -28.20 8.82 -9.53
CA GLU A 83 -27.15 9.75 -9.08
C GLU A 83 -25.93 9.81 -10.02
N TYR A 84 -25.65 8.74 -10.76
CA TYR A 84 -24.54 8.63 -11.72
C TYR A 84 -24.97 8.91 -13.16
N LEU A 85 -26.20 9.36 -13.38
CA LEU A 85 -26.64 9.90 -14.67
C LEU A 85 -26.23 11.37 -14.83
N ASP A 86 -25.98 12.08 -13.73
CA ASP A 86 -25.48 13.46 -13.76
C ASP A 86 -24.04 13.52 -14.32
N PRO A 87 -23.80 14.23 -15.44
CA PRO A 87 -22.47 14.39 -16.01
C PRO A 87 -21.42 14.93 -15.04
N ALA A 88 -21.80 15.83 -14.12
CA ALA A 88 -20.89 16.41 -13.14
C ALA A 88 -20.48 15.38 -12.09
N VAL A 89 -21.39 14.51 -11.64
CA VAL A 89 -21.08 13.40 -10.73
C VAL A 89 -20.16 12.39 -11.41
N ARG A 90 -20.44 12.02 -12.66
CA ARG A 90 -19.58 11.11 -13.44
C ARG A 90 -18.17 11.68 -13.65
N ALA A 91 -18.07 12.96 -14.00
CA ALA A 91 -16.80 13.65 -14.23
C ALA A 91 -15.96 13.79 -12.96
N ASN A 92 -16.57 13.70 -11.77
CA ASN A 92 -15.91 13.77 -10.46
C ASN A 92 -15.73 12.40 -9.78
N THR A 93 -16.40 11.35 -10.26
CA THR A 93 -16.22 9.99 -9.76
C THR A 93 -14.88 9.42 -10.25
N ARG A 94 -14.02 9.05 -9.32
CA ARG A 94 -12.66 8.51 -9.56
C ARG A 94 -12.55 7.05 -9.11
N CYS A 95 -11.42 6.44 -9.45
CA CYS A 95 -11.04 5.14 -8.91
C CYS A 95 -10.70 5.26 -7.43
N ASN A 96 -11.34 4.45 -6.59
CA ASN A 96 -11.00 4.38 -5.18
C ASN A 96 -9.78 3.49 -5.00
N VAL A 97 -8.67 4.07 -4.50
CA VAL A 97 -7.41 3.36 -4.31
C VAL A 97 -7.29 2.90 -2.86
N PHE A 98 -7.21 1.58 -2.68
CA PHE A 98 -7.00 0.93 -1.39
C PHE A 98 -5.52 0.64 -1.24
N LEU A 99 -4.88 1.29 -0.28
CA LEU A 99 -3.45 1.14 -0.01
C LEU A 99 -3.23 0.25 1.21
N GLY A 100 -2.53 -0.86 1.00
CA GLY A 100 -2.10 -1.77 2.06
C GLY A 100 -0.60 -1.69 2.26
N TYR A 101 -0.13 -1.65 3.51
CA TYR A 101 1.29 -1.72 3.83
C TYR A 101 1.57 -2.45 5.13
N THR A 102 2.69 -3.16 5.21
CA THR A 102 3.16 -3.81 6.44
C THR A 102 3.82 -2.79 7.40
N SER A 103 3.82 -3.13 8.69
CA SER A 103 4.30 -2.27 9.78
C SER A 103 5.73 -1.74 9.57
N ASN A 104 6.65 -2.60 9.15
CA ASN A 104 8.05 -2.24 8.92
C ASN A 104 8.25 -1.11 7.88
N LEU A 105 7.28 -0.88 6.98
CA LEU A 105 7.37 0.19 6.00
C LEU A 105 7.14 1.57 6.64
N ILE A 106 6.34 1.65 7.71
CA ILE A 106 6.22 2.87 8.52
C ILE A 106 7.44 3.05 9.42
N SER A 107 8.07 1.97 9.91
CA SER A 107 9.38 2.06 10.60
C SER A 107 10.46 2.64 9.68
N SER A 108 10.41 2.34 8.38
CA SER A 108 11.32 2.87 7.34
C SER A 108 11.02 4.32 6.93
N GLY A 109 11.77 4.85 5.96
CA GLY A 109 11.51 6.14 5.32
C GLY A 109 10.38 6.13 4.27
N LEU A 110 9.71 4.99 4.04
CA LEU A 110 8.48 4.97 3.23
C LEU A 110 7.30 5.62 3.94
N ARG A 111 7.38 5.83 5.26
CA ARG A 111 6.39 6.62 5.99
C ARG A 111 6.14 7.97 5.33
N GLU A 112 7.19 8.70 4.97
CA GLU A 112 7.09 10.01 4.34
C GLU A 112 6.48 9.93 2.92
N VAL A 113 6.71 8.82 2.21
CA VAL A 113 6.08 8.57 0.91
C VAL A 113 4.59 8.27 1.06
N ILE A 114 4.21 7.45 2.05
CA ILE A 114 2.80 7.17 2.37
C ILE A 114 2.09 8.44 2.87
N LEU A 115 2.76 9.23 3.72
CA LEU A 115 2.30 10.53 4.19
C LEU A 115 1.91 11.44 3.03
N HIS A 116 2.76 11.54 2.01
CA HIS A 116 2.46 12.31 0.81
C HIS A 116 1.16 11.86 0.14
N LEU A 117 0.97 10.55 -0.07
CA LEU A 117 -0.25 10.02 -0.68
C LEU A 117 -1.51 10.35 0.13
N VAL A 118 -1.43 10.24 1.46
CA VAL A 118 -2.57 10.49 2.35
C VAL A 118 -2.86 11.99 2.47
N LYS A 119 -1.82 12.83 2.62
CA LYS A 119 -1.91 14.29 2.70
C LYS A 119 -2.59 14.89 1.47
N HIS A 120 -2.32 14.33 0.29
CA HIS A 120 -2.85 14.82 -0.98
C HIS A 120 -4.04 14.03 -1.53
N LYS A 121 -4.70 13.22 -0.69
CA LYS A 121 -5.93 12.47 -1.03
C LYS A 121 -5.78 11.56 -2.26
N HIS A 122 -4.59 11.02 -2.49
CA HIS A 122 -4.34 10.07 -3.59
C HIS A 122 -4.85 8.65 -3.30
N VAL A 123 -5.24 8.38 -2.06
CA VAL A 123 -5.78 7.09 -1.61
C VAL A 123 -7.09 7.29 -0.86
N SER A 124 -7.96 6.28 -0.94
CA SER A 124 -9.31 6.34 -0.38
C SER A 124 -9.45 5.52 0.91
N VAL A 125 -8.60 4.51 1.09
CA VAL A 125 -8.61 3.59 2.25
C VAL A 125 -7.19 3.15 2.55
N LEU A 126 -6.85 3.06 3.84
CA LEU A 126 -5.62 2.43 4.31
C LEU A 126 -5.92 1.13 5.06
N VAL A 127 -5.08 0.10 4.87
CA VAL A 127 -5.06 -1.09 5.72
C VAL A 127 -3.63 -1.42 6.12
N THR A 128 -3.39 -1.58 7.41
CA THR A 128 -2.06 -1.95 7.93
C THR A 128 -2.19 -2.81 9.19
N THR A 129 -1.06 -3.12 9.83
CA THR A 129 -0.96 -3.85 11.11
C THR A 129 -0.63 -2.88 12.24
N ALA A 130 -0.75 -3.32 13.51
CA ALA A 130 -0.60 -2.44 14.67
C ALA A 130 0.73 -1.68 14.70
N GLY A 131 1.85 -2.36 14.39
CA GLY A 131 3.15 -1.70 14.22
C GLY A 131 3.15 -0.55 13.20
N GLY A 132 2.36 -0.66 12.12
CA GLY A 132 2.23 0.39 11.13
C GLY A 132 1.45 1.59 11.64
N ILE A 133 0.59 1.39 12.65
CA ILE A 133 -0.13 2.45 13.35
C ILE A 133 0.80 3.15 14.36
N GLU A 134 1.33 2.39 15.31
CA GLU A 134 2.05 2.95 16.46
C GLU A 134 3.37 3.63 16.06
N GLU A 135 4.11 3.09 15.10
CA GLU A 135 5.40 3.65 14.68
C GLU A 135 5.26 5.05 14.04
N ASP A 136 4.11 5.36 13.44
CA ASP A 136 3.84 6.71 12.92
C ASP A 136 3.68 7.73 14.05
N PHE A 137 2.95 7.36 15.11
CA PHE A 137 2.76 8.21 16.28
C PHE A 137 4.05 8.32 17.09
N ILE A 138 4.74 7.20 17.31
CA ILE A 138 6.02 7.12 18.01
C ILE A 138 7.07 8.01 17.33
N LYS A 139 7.10 8.05 15.99
CA LYS A 139 8.01 8.93 15.24
C LYS A 139 7.75 10.42 15.42
N CYS A 140 6.56 10.81 15.90
CA CYS A 140 6.29 12.20 16.29
C CYS A 140 6.81 12.52 17.72
N LEU A 141 7.09 11.49 18.53
CA LEU A 141 7.54 11.62 19.93
C LEU A 141 9.05 11.33 20.09
N GLY A 142 9.65 10.59 19.16
CA GLY A 142 11.05 10.18 19.18
C GLY A 142 11.55 9.77 17.80
N LYS A 143 12.86 9.54 17.67
CA LYS A 143 13.49 9.19 16.40
C LYS A 143 13.77 7.70 16.30
N THR A 144 13.72 7.19 15.08
CA THR A 144 14.23 5.87 14.67
C THR A 144 15.55 6.08 13.93
N TYR A 145 16.52 5.19 14.14
CA TYR A 145 17.89 5.37 13.66
C TYR A 145 18.31 4.24 12.71
N LEU A 146 19.16 4.56 11.74
CA LEU A 146 19.84 3.55 10.91
C LEU A 146 20.84 2.75 11.76
N ALA A 147 20.93 1.46 11.46
CA ALA A 147 21.75 0.48 12.15
C ALA A 147 22.12 -0.68 11.20
N ASP A 148 22.50 -1.84 11.75
CA ASP A 148 22.88 -3.02 10.99
C ASP A 148 22.01 -4.23 11.38
N PHE A 149 21.71 -5.10 10.40
CA PHE A 149 20.94 -6.34 10.63
C PHE A 149 21.61 -7.28 11.63
N ASN A 150 22.94 -7.24 11.74
CA ASN A 150 23.76 -8.18 12.48
C ASN A 150 24.11 -7.69 13.90
N LEU A 151 23.54 -6.58 14.36
CA LEU A 151 23.73 -6.15 15.75
C LEU A 151 23.20 -7.20 16.74
N ASP A 152 24.04 -7.56 17.71
CA ASP A 152 23.75 -8.58 18.72
C ASP A 152 22.52 -8.21 19.58
N GLY A 153 21.51 -9.09 19.56
CA GLY A 153 20.24 -8.86 20.25
C GLY A 153 20.37 -8.76 21.77
N ALA A 154 21.27 -9.55 22.38
CA ALA A 154 21.46 -9.53 23.83
C ALA A 154 22.04 -8.19 24.29
N THR A 155 23.02 -7.66 23.56
CA THR A 155 23.61 -6.35 23.81
C THR A 155 22.61 -5.23 23.63
N LEU A 156 21.81 -5.27 22.55
CA LEU A 156 20.75 -4.28 22.31
C LEU A 156 19.71 -4.28 23.43
N ARG A 157 19.24 -5.47 23.86
CA ARG A 157 18.29 -5.59 24.97
C ARG A 157 18.83 -5.03 26.27
N LYS A 158 20.08 -5.33 26.62
CA LYS A 158 20.75 -4.77 27.82
C LYS A 158 20.83 -3.24 27.79
N LYS A 159 20.88 -2.64 26.58
CA LYS A 159 20.92 -1.19 26.36
C LYS A 159 19.53 -0.56 26.16
N GLY A 160 18.44 -1.33 26.21
CA GLY A 160 17.10 -0.81 25.94
C GLY A 160 16.91 -0.33 24.50
N MET A 161 17.51 -1.03 23.53
CA MET A 161 17.39 -0.73 22.10
C MET A 161 16.66 -1.87 21.39
N ASN A 162 15.61 -1.55 20.62
CA ASN A 162 14.85 -2.53 19.85
C ASN A 162 15.26 -2.47 18.38
N ARG A 163 15.47 -3.62 17.75
CA ARG A 163 15.91 -3.72 16.36
C ARG A 163 14.76 -4.09 15.43
N ILE A 164 14.67 -3.38 14.31
CA ILE A 164 13.72 -3.63 13.22
C ILE A 164 14.53 -3.72 11.93
N GLY A 165 14.92 -4.93 11.53
CA GLY A 165 15.86 -5.11 10.42
C GLY A 165 17.20 -4.43 10.70
N ASN A 166 17.52 -3.40 9.90
CA ASN A 166 18.67 -2.51 10.06
C ASN A 166 18.29 -1.15 10.68
N LEU A 167 17.23 -1.07 11.47
CA LEU A 167 16.81 0.11 12.20
C LEU A 167 16.85 -0.13 13.71
N ILE A 168 17.02 0.93 14.49
CA ILE A 168 16.93 0.92 15.96
C ILE A 168 15.90 1.92 16.45
N VAL A 169 15.05 1.46 17.36
CA VAL A 169 14.10 2.28 18.12
C VAL A 169 14.47 2.19 19.61
N PRO A 170 14.88 3.30 20.25
CA PRO A 170 15.14 3.33 21.69
C PRO A 170 13.87 3.03 22.50
N ASN A 171 14.00 2.31 23.63
CA ASN A 171 12.86 2.05 24.54
C ASN A 171 12.20 3.33 25.06
N ASP A 172 12.98 4.41 25.24
CA ASP A 172 12.48 5.72 25.65
C ASP A 172 11.36 6.24 24.74
N ASN A 173 11.38 5.88 23.46
CA ASN A 173 10.30 6.22 22.52
C ASN A 173 8.96 5.58 22.93
N TYR A 174 8.99 4.33 23.42
CA TYR A 174 7.79 3.62 23.88
C TYR A 174 7.32 4.13 25.25
N CYS A 175 8.23 4.57 26.12
CA CYS A 175 7.84 5.25 27.37
C CYS A 175 7.09 6.56 27.08
N LYS A 176 7.60 7.37 26.14
CA LYS A 176 6.89 8.59 25.69
C LYS A 176 5.53 8.28 25.06
N PHE A 177 5.44 7.17 24.35
CA PHE A 177 4.19 6.70 23.76
C PHE A 177 3.17 6.29 24.82
N GLU A 178 3.60 5.60 25.88
CA GLU A 178 2.77 5.28 27.04
C GLU A 178 2.22 6.55 27.71
N ASP A 179 3.10 7.52 27.98
CA ASP A 179 2.73 8.79 28.61
C ASP A 179 1.70 9.57 27.77
N TRP A 180 1.82 9.51 26.44
CA TRP A 180 0.90 10.15 25.51
C TRP A 180 -0.43 9.40 25.37
N LEU A 181 -0.40 8.07 25.25
CA LEU A 181 -1.58 7.26 24.94
C LEU A 181 -2.49 7.03 26.15
N THR A 182 -1.92 6.89 27.35
CA THR A 182 -2.68 6.59 28.58
C THR A 182 -3.85 7.56 28.83
N PRO A 183 -3.67 8.90 28.86
CA PRO A 183 -4.79 9.82 29.10
C PRO A 183 -5.86 9.77 27.98
N ILE A 184 -5.46 9.40 26.75
CA ILE A 184 -6.39 9.24 25.63
C ILE A 184 -7.26 8.00 25.87
N LEU A 185 -6.67 6.88 26.33
CA LEU A 185 -7.42 5.66 26.66
C LEU A 185 -8.43 5.89 27.79
N ASP A 186 -8.06 6.68 28.80
CA ASP A 186 -8.99 7.08 29.87
C ASP A 186 -10.19 7.85 29.30
N ALA A 187 -9.96 8.88 28.49
CA ALA A 187 -11.03 9.65 27.85
C ALA A 187 -11.92 8.78 26.94
N MET A 188 -11.31 7.89 26.14
CA MET A 188 -12.05 6.98 25.25
C MET A 188 -12.93 6.01 26.05
N LEU A 189 -12.46 5.51 27.19
CA LEU A 189 -13.27 4.65 28.05
C LEU A 189 -14.42 5.41 28.71
N GLU A 190 -14.19 6.63 29.18
CA GLU A 190 -15.23 7.49 29.73
C GLU A 190 -16.33 7.78 28.69
N GLU A 191 -15.92 8.14 27.47
CA GLU A 191 -16.83 8.37 26.34
C GLU A 191 -17.65 7.11 26.01
N GLN A 192 -17.01 5.93 25.96
CA GLN A 192 -17.69 4.66 25.74
C GLN A 192 -18.72 4.37 26.84
N LYS A 193 -18.38 4.59 28.11
CA LYS A 193 -19.30 4.37 29.24
C LYS A 193 -20.46 5.36 29.26
N ALA A 194 -20.21 6.62 28.87
CA ALA A 194 -21.22 7.67 28.86
C ALA A 194 -22.22 7.53 27.69
N THR A 195 -21.75 7.11 26.52
CA THR A 195 -22.54 7.09 25.28
C THR A 195 -23.06 5.70 24.92
N GLY A 196 -22.41 4.64 25.40
CA GLY A 196 -22.63 3.26 24.94
C GLY A 196 -22.04 2.97 23.55
N GLN A 197 -21.38 3.94 22.91
CA GLN A 197 -20.76 3.75 21.60
C GLN A 197 -19.48 2.92 21.75
N VAL A 198 -19.42 1.78 21.05
CA VAL A 198 -18.26 0.88 21.05
C VAL A 198 -17.22 1.38 20.05
N TRP A 199 -15.96 1.41 20.45
CA TRP A 199 -14.86 1.75 19.57
C TRP A 199 -14.58 0.62 18.57
N THR A 200 -14.03 0.98 17.42
CA THR A 200 -13.50 0.06 16.43
C THR A 200 -12.03 0.42 16.18
N PRO A 201 -11.21 -0.46 15.61
CA PRO A 201 -9.84 -0.10 15.25
C PRO A 201 -9.75 1.18 14.43
N SER A 202 -10.60 1.35 13.41
CA SER A 202 -10.58 2.56 12.56
C SER A 202 -10.98 3.85 13.30
N SER A 203 -12.00 3.81 14.17
CA SER A 203 -12.40 4.97 14.97
C SER A 203 -11.37 5.28 16.07
N PHE A 204 -10.72 4.26 16.63
CA PHE A 204 -9.59 4.40 17.54
C PHE A 204 -8.40 5.08 16.84
N ILE A 205 -7.98 4.60 15.68
CA ILE A 205 -6.88 5.19 14.90
C ILE A 205 -7.21 6.62 14.50
N ARG A 206 -8.46 6.89 14.09
CA ARG A 206 -8.93 8.25 13.78
C ARG A 206 -8.82 9.18 14.98
N ARG A 207 -9.20 8.70 16.18
CA ARG A 207 -9.04 9.45 17.43
C ARG A 207 -7.57 9.78 17.66
N LEU A 208 -6.68 8.80 17.56
CA LEU A 208 -5.24 9.02 17.72
C LEU A 208 -4.65 9.99 16.69
N GLY A 209 -5.09 9.92 15.44
CA GLY A 209 -4.72 10.87 14.39
C GLY A 209 -5.13 12.31 14.70
N LYS A 210 -6.29 12.50 15.36
CA LYS A 210 -6.70 13.81 15.88
C LYS A 210 -5.81 14.27 17.03
N GLU A 211 -5.53 13.39 17.99
CA GLU A 211 -4.80 13.73 19.22
C GLU A 211 -3.31 13.99 18.99
N ILE A 212 -2.67 13.31 18.04
CA ILE A 212 -1.23 13.54 17.78
C ILE A 212 -0.98 14.95 17.22
N ASN A 213 -1.96 15.49 16.48
CA ASN A 213 -1.96 16.86 15.93
C ASN A 213 -0.61 17.30 15.33
N HIS A 214 0.04 16.43 14.57
CA HIS A 214 1.38 16.62 14.03
C HIS A 214 1.40 16.37 12.53
N GLU A 215 1.81 17.36 11.72
CA GLU A 215 1.73 17.28 10.25
C GLU A 215 2.65 16.22 9.62
N GLU A 216 3.63 15.70 10.35
CA GLU A 216 4.46 14.58 9.88
C GLU A 216 3.78 13.21 10.06
N SER A 217 2.64 13.13 10.77
CA SER A 217 1.91 11.88 10.97
C SER A 217 1.02 11.55 9.77
N VAL A 218 1.16 10.32 9.27
CA VAL A 218 0.24 9.76 8.27
C VAL A 218 -1.20 9.81 8.78
N TYR A 219 -1.41 9.43 10.03
CA TYR A 219 -2.75 9.29 10.61
C TYR A 219 -3.40 10.63 11.00
N TYR A 220 -2.59 11.66 11.27
CA TYR A 220 -3.08 13.04 11.31
C TYR A 220 -3.73 13.44 9.99
N TRP A 221 -3.06 13.21 8.87
CA TRP A 221 -3.63 13.52 7.55
C TRP A 221 -4.79 12.61 7.17
N ALA A 222 -4.75 11.33 7.57
CA ALA A 222 -5.88 10.44 7.38
C ALA A 222 -7.13 10.96 8.10
N TYR A 223 -7.00 11.44 9.35
CA TYR A 223 -8.06 12.11 10.08
C TYR A 223 -8.53 13.39 9.37
N LYS A 224 -7.61 14.29 8.99
CA LYS A 224 -7.94 15.57 8.33
C LYS A 224 -8.64 15.40 6.99
N ASN A 225 -8.27 14.38 6.24
CA ASN A 225 -8.79 14.11 4.89
C ASN A 225 -9.92 13.09 4.85
N ASP A 226 -10.39 12.63 6.01
CA ASP A 226 -11.45 11.64 6.15
C ASP A 226 -11.15 10.29 5.46
N ILE A 227 -9.89 9.86 5.51
CA ILE A 227 -9.44 8.57 4.99
C ILE A 227 -9.46 7.55 6.14
N PRO A 228 -10.30 6.49 6.06
CA PRO A 228 -10.34 5.46 7.08
C PRO A 228 -9.08 4.59 7.05
N VAL A 229 -8.69 4.12 8.23
CA VAL A 229 -7.54 3.23 8.42
C VAL A 229 -8.00 1.99 9.16
N TYR A 230 -7.88 0.82 8.53
CA TYR A 230 -8.30 -0.44 9.13
C TYR A 230 -7.08 -1.23 9.62
N CYS A 231 -7.21 -1.80 10.81
CA CYS A 231 -6.22 -2.69 11.40
C CYS A 231 -6.94 -3.77 12.23
N PRO A 232 -7.33 -4.90 11.61
CA PRO A 232 -8.10 -5.94 12.30
C PRO A 232 -7.40 -6.50 13.55
N ALA A 233 -6.07 -6.53 13.54
CA ALA A 233 -5.24 -6.98 14.66
C ALA A 233 -4.54 -5.78 15.33
N LEU A 234 -5.30 -4.75 15.74
CA LEU A 234 -4.75 -3.54 16.38
C LEU A 234 -4.02 -3.82 17.70
N THR A 235 -4.33 -4.93 18.37
CA THR A 235 -3.72 -5.34 19.64
C THR A 235 -2.36 -6.03 19.48
N ASP A 236 -1.86 -6.25 18.26
CA ASP A 236 -0.60 -6.97 17.99
C ASP A 236 0.61 -6.02 17.94
N GLY A 237 0.86 -5.29 19.03
CA GLY A 237 1.92 -4.28 19.12
C GLY A 237 1.92 -3.50 20.44
N SER A 238 2.72 -2.43 20.51
CA SER A 238 2.78 -1.54 21.68
C SER A 238 1.42 -0.92 22.03
N ILE A 239 0.56 -0.63 21.05
CA ILE A 239 -0.84 -0.22 21.34
C ILE A 239 -1.56 -1.30 22.16
N GLY A 240 -1.37 -2.58 21.82
CA GLY A 240 -1.92 -3.71 22.57
C GLY A 240 -1.38 -3.79 23.99
N ASP A 241 -0.08 -3.58 24.19
CA ASP A 241 0.53 -3.52 25.52
C ASP A 241 -0.09 -2.41 26.38
N MET A 242 -0.31 -1.22 25.79
CA MET A 242 -0.90 -0.09 26.50
C MET A 242 -2.37 -0.34 26.86
N ILE A 243 -3.16 -0.91 25.95
CA ILE A 243 -4.54 -1.34 26.23
C ILE A 243 -4.56 -2.41 27.33
N TYR A 244 -3.62 -3.36 27.29
CA TYR A 244 -3.48 -4.40 28.31
C TYR A 244 -3.23 -3.78 29.69
N PHE A 245 -2.23 -2.92 29.85
CA PHE A 245 -1.94 -2.27 31.13
C PHE A 245 -3.08 -1.37 31.61
N HIS A 246 -3.68 -0.61 30.67
CA HIS A 246 -4.84 0.24 30.95
C HIS A 246 -6.01 -0.57 31.51
N SER A 247 -6.28 -1.77 30.97
CA SER A 247 -7.42 -2.60 31.37
C SER A 247 -7.41 -3.04 32.84
N PHE A 248 -6.25 -3.16 33.49
CA PHE A 248 -6.16 -3.47 34.93
C PHE A 248 -6.49 -2.27 35.82
N ARG A 249 -6.19 -1.05 35.35
CA ARG A 249 -6.48 0.20 36.07
C ARG A 249 -7.91 0.65 35.84
N SER A 250 -8.34 0.57 34.58
CA SER A 250 -9.58 1.13 34.06
C SER A 250 -10.27 0.10 33.14
N PRO A 251 -10.92 -0.94 33.69
CA PRO A 251 -11.49 -2.02 32.89
C PRO A 251 -12.68 -1.54 32.05
N GLY A 252 -12.86 -2.22 30.91
CA GLY A 252 -14.07 -2.18 30.10
C GLY A 252 -13.95 -1.54 28.71
N LEU A 253 -12.76 -1.14 28.24
CA LEU A 253 -12.59 -0.66 26.86
C LEU A 253 -12.85 -1.82 25.87
N ILE A 254 -13.66 -1.57 24.85
CA ILE A 254 -14.03 -2.59 23.84
C ILE A 254 -13.67 -2.07 22.46
N LEU A 255 -13.00 -2.90 21.67
CA LEU A 255 -12.74 -2.67 20.25
C LEU A 255 -13.46 -3.73 19.43
N ASP A 256 -14.48 -3.31 18.68
CA ASP A 256 -15.24 -4.17 17.79
C ASP A 256 -14.66 -4.18 16.37
N ILE A 257 -14.26 -5.36 15.92
CA ILE A 257 -13.74 -5.59 14.57
C ILE A 257 -14.85 -5.85 13.54
N VAL A 258 -16.07 -6.20 13.98
CA VAL A 258 -17.20 -6.54 13.10
C VAL A 258 -17.74 -5.30 12.39
N GLN A 259 -17.87 -4.19 13.12
CA GLN A 259 -18.23 -2.91 12.51
C GLN A 259 -17.20 -2.46 11.46
N ASP A 260 -15.90 -2.65 11.74
CA ASP A 260 -14.82 -2.26 10.83
C ASP A 260 -14.81 -3.08 9.54
N ILE A 261 -14.96 -4.42 9.60
CA ILE A 261 -15.04 -5.24 8.39
C ILE A 261 -16.28 -4.90 7.56
N ARG A 262 -17.42 -4.57 8.20
CA ARG A 262 -18.62 -4.13 7.49
C ARG A 262 -18.36 -2.82 6.74
N ASP A 263 -17.74 -1.83 7.38
CA ASP A 263 -17.45 -0.54 6.75
C ASP A 263 -16.45 -0.70 5.58
N LEU A 264 -15.37 -1.45 5.77
CA LEU A 264 -14.38 -1.73 4.72
C LEU A 264 -15.01 -2.41 3.50
N ASN A 265 -15.83 -3.44 3.74
CA ASN A 265 -16.51 -4.16 2.66
C ASN A 265 -17.50 -3.27 1.91
N GLU A 266 -18.26 -2.43 2.63
CA GLU A 266 -19.21 -1.51 1.99
C GLU A 266 -18.51 -0.44 1.15
N ARG A 267 -17.34 0.05 1.56
CA ARG A 267 -16.54 0.98 0.74
C ARG A 267 -16.09 0.35 -0.56
N SER A 268 -15.62 -0.89 -0.50
CA SER A 268 -15.30 -1.67 -1.71
C SER A 268 -16.55 -1.85 -2.59
N ARG A 269 -17.64 -2.37 -2.02
CA ARG A 269 -18.90 -2.63 -2.73
C ARG A 269 -19.47 -1.40 -3.44
N LYS A 270 -19.39 -0.23 -2.81
CA LYS A 270 -19.89 1.05 -3.37
C LYS A 270 -18.93 1.68 -4.39
N SER A 271 -17.70 1.19 -4.52
CA SER A 271 -16.72 1.74 -5.47
C SER A 271 -17.06 1.38 -6.91
N LYS A 272 -17.33 2.39 -7.75
CA LYS A 272 -17.52 2.22 -9.20
C LYS A 272 -16.30 1.62 -9.88
N LYS A 273 -15.12 2.11 -9.50
CA LYS A 273 -13.82 1.55 -9.87
C LYS A 273 -12.98 1.44 -8.62
N ALA A 274 -12.29 0.32 -8.45
CA ALA A 274 -11.43 0.11 -7.28
C ALA A 274 -10.09 -0.47 -7.70
N GLY A 275 -9.03 0.17 -7.23
CA GLY A 275 -7.65 -0.28 -7.36
C GLY A 275 -7.08 -0.67 -6.01
N MET A 276 -6.20 -1.66 -5.98
CA MET A 276 -5.44 -2.03 -4.79
C MET A 276 -3.94 -1.90 -5.05
N ILE A 277 -3.26 -1.16 -4.17
CA ILE A 277 -1.80 -1.07 -4.12
C ILE A 277 -1.38 -1.68 -2.79
N VAL A 278 -0.66 -2.80 -2.83
CA VAL A 278 -0.27 -3.55 -1.62
C VAL A 278 1.24 -3.66 -1.55
N LEU A 279 1.81 -3.10 -0.49
CA LEU A 279 3.23 -3.12 -0.17
C LEU A 279 3.46 -4.15 0.94
N GLY A 280 4.01 -5.31 0.58
CA GLY A 280 4.14 -6.46 1.48
C GLY A 280 3.00 -7.49 1.34
N GLY A 281 2.69 -8.18 2.44
CA GLY A 281 1.79 -9.33 2.47
C GLY A 281 0.94 -9.37 3.75
N GLY A 282 0.57 -10.58 4.18
CA GLY A 282 -0.15 -10.79 5.45
C GLY A 282 -1.53 -10.15 5.49
N VAL A 283 -1.93 -9.69 6.67
CA VAL A 283 -3.29 -9.18 6.94
C VAL A 283 -3.66 -8.02 6.01
N CYS A 284 -2.76 -7.06 5.77
CA CYS A 284 -3.10 -5.91 4.92
C CYS A 284 -3.38 -6.33 3.46
N LYS A 285 -2.65 -7.32 2.93
CA LYS A 285 -2.92 -7.89 1.60
C LYS A 285 -4.27 -8.59 1.58
N HIS A 286 -4.45 -9.56 2.46
CA HIS A 286 -5.62 -10.42 2.42
C HIS A 286 -6.91 -9.64 2.70
N GLN A 287 -6.88 -8.72 3.65
CA GLN A 287 -8.05 -7.93 4.05
C GLN A 287 -8.54 -7.02 2.92
N ILE A 288 -7.65 -6.33 2.21
CA ILE A 288 -8.02 -5.52 1.04
C ILE A 288 -8.58 -6.41 -0.06
N ALA A 289 -7.87 -7.49 -0.41
CA ALA A 289 -8.30 -8.40 -1.47
C ALA A 289 -9.66 -9.05 -1.15
N ASN A 290 -9.92 -9.38 0.11
CA ASN A 290 -11.20 -9.93 0.55
C ASN A 290 -12.32 -8.89 0.53
N ALA A 291 -12.04 -7.61 0.81
CA ALA A 291 -13.02 -6.55 0.60
C ALA A 291 -13.36 -6.41 -0.89
N MET A 292 -12.38 -6.58 -1.79
CA MET A 292 -12.59 -6.55 -3.24
C MET A 292 -13.43 -7.70 -3.75
N LEU A 293 -13.40 -8.87 -3.09
CA LEU A 293 -14.30 -9.99 -3.41
C LEU A 293 -15.78 -9.60 -3.35
N ILE A 294 -16.17 -8.75 -2.39
CA ILE A 294 -17.56 -8.31 -2.19
C ILE A 294 -18.10 -7.52 -3.40
N ARG A 295 -17.21 -6.98 -4.25
CA ARG A 295 -17.54 -6.29 -5.51
C ARG A 295 -17.17 -7.10 -6.76
N ASN A 296 -17.01 -8.42 -6.63
CA ASN A 296 -16.53 -9.34 -7.68
C ASN A 296 -15.13 -8.99 -8.21
N GLY A 297 -14.28 -8.44 -7.35
CA GLY A 297 -12.86 -8.25 -7.59
C GLY A 297 -12.45 -6.81 -7.91
N ALA A 298 -11.17 -6.50 -7.70
CA ALA A 298 -10.56 -5.23 -8.07
C ALA A 298 -10.40 -5.08 -9.60
N ASP A 299 -10.46 -3.84 -10.07
CA ASP A 299 -10.26 -3.48 -11.49
C ASP A 299 -8.77 -3.33 -11.84
N TYR A 300 -7.96 -2.95 -10.84
CA TYR A 300 -6.53 -2.76 -10.96
C TYR A 300 -5.82 -3.28 -9.71
N SER A 301 -4.70 -3.98 -9.86
CA SER A 301 -3.97 -4.55 -8.72
C SER A 301 -2.46 -4.44 -8.86
N ILE A 302 -1.80 -3.81 -7.89
CA ILE A 302 -0.34 -3.72 -7.80
C ILE A 302 0.13 -4.35 -6.50
N PHE A 303 0.97 -5.38 -6.61
CA PHE A 303 1.66 -5.99 -5.48
C PHE A 303 3.15 -5.68 -5.54
N ILE A 304 3.71 -5.16 -4.46
CA ILE A 304 5.15 -4.99 -4.30
C ILE A 304 5.54 -5.73 -3.03
N ASN A 305 6.09 -6.93 -3.18
CA ASN A 305 6.51 -7.74 -2.04
C ASN A 305 7.60 -8.74 -2.41
N THR A 306 8.19 -9.34 -1.38
CA THR A 306 9.28 -10.31 -1.49
C THR A 306 8.80 -11.76 -1.33
N GLY A 307 7.48 -11.97 -1.16
CA GLY A 307 6.89 -13.29 -0.94
C GLY A 307 6.94 -14.16 -2.20
N GLN A 308 7.22 -15.45 -2.02
CA GLN A 308 7.36 -16.44 -3.09
C GLN A 308 6.22 -17.47 -3.02
N GLU A 309 5.79 -18.00 -4.16
CA GLU A 309 4.59 -18.86 -4.22
C GLU A 309 4.79 -20.28 -3.68
N PHE A 310 6.04 -20.77 -3.60
CA PHE A 310 6.33 -22.19 -3.37
C PHE A 310 5.87 -22.72 -2.01
N ASP A 311 5.67 -21.85 -1.02
CA ASP A 311 5.27 -22.22 0.34
C ASP A 311 3.75 -22.21 0.55
N GLY A 312 2.97 -21.86 -0.48
CA GLY A 312 1.51 -21.78 -0.42
C GLY A 312 0.97 -20.64 0.45
N SER A 313 1.80 -19.65 0.79
CA SER A 313 1.36 -18.50 1.58
C SER A 313 0.54 -17.50 0.75
N ASP A 314 -0.52 -16.94 1.35
CA ASP A 314 -1.25 -15.82 0.71
C ASP A 314 -0.31 -14.64 0.43
N SER A 315 0.67 -14.37 1.30
CA SER A 315 1.68 -13.33 1.09
C SER A 315 2.47 -13.53 -0.21
N GLY A 316 2.84 -14.77 -0.52
CA GLY A 316 3.63 -15.15 -1.69
C GLY A 316 2.84 -15.37 -2.97
N ALA A 317 1.53 -15.57 -2.87
CA ALA A 317 0.62 -15.81 -4.00
C ALA A 317 0.78 -14.76 -5.13
N ARG A 318 0.70 -15.24 -6.37
CA ARG A 318 0.64 -14.37 -7.56
C ARG A 318 -0.75 -13.75 -7.69
N PRO A 319 -0.90 -12.60 -8.39
CA PRO A 319 -2.21 -12.00 -8.60
C PRO A 319 -3.23 -12.93 -9.26
N ASP A 320 -2.77 -13.84 -10.13
CA ASP A 320 -3.62 -14.82 -10.81
C ASP A 320 -4.33 -15.78 -9.83
N GLU A 321 -3.71 -16.11 -8.70
CA GLU A 321 -4.39 -16.87 -7.64
C GLU A 321 -5.58 -16.07 -7.10
N ALA A 322 -5.43 -14.77 -6.86
CA ALA A 322 -6.52 -13.90 -6.41
C ALA A 322 -7.63 -13.74 -7.47
N VAL A 323 -7.34 -13.92 -8.76
CA VAL A 323 -8.36 -14.00 -9.82
C VAL A 323 -9.22 -15.25 -9.63
N SER A 324 -8.63 -16.40 -9.29
CA SER A 324 -9.38 -17.65 -9.06
C SER A 324 -10.44 -17.53 -7.94
N TRP A 325 -10.18 -16.67 -6.95
CA TRP A 325 -11.11 -16.39 -5.86
C TRP A 325 -12.15 -15.32 -6.19
N GLY A 326 -12.00 -14.59 -7.30
CA GLY A 326 -12.80 -13.39 -7.59
C GLY A 326 -12.40 -12.15 -6.76
N LYS A 327 -11.23 -12.17 -6.11
CA LYS A 327 -10.66 -11.00 -5.40
C LYS A 327 -10.07 -9.98 -6.39
N ILE A 328 -9.65 -10.45 -7.56
CA ILE A 328 -9.29 -9.65 -8.74
C ILE A 328 -10.21 -10.06 -9.89
N ARG A 329 -10.68 -9.11 -10.70
CA ARG A 329 -11.56 -9.41 -11.84
C ARG A 329 -10.81 -10.18 -12.92
N ALA A 330 -11.51 -11.07 -13.61
CA ALA A 330 -10.99 -11.69 -14.83
C ALA A 330 -10.68 -10.61 -15.88
N GLY A 331 -9.48 -10.64 -16.45
CA GLY A 331 -9.03 -9.64 -17.42
C GLY A 331 -8.61 -8.30 -16.82
N ALA A 332 -8.62 -8.15 -15.49
CA ALA A 332 -8.09 -6.95 -14.84
C ALA A 332 -6.58 -6.82 -15.01
N GLU A 333 -6.09 -5.58 -14.97
CA GLU A 333 -4.66 -5.32 -15.01
C GLU A 333 -4.05 -5.54 -13.62
N ALA A 334 -3.28 -6.61 -13.48
CA ALA A 334 -2.64 -6.99 -12.24
C ALA A 334 -1.13 -7.20 -12.44
N VAL A 335 -0.33 -6.56 -11.59
CA VAL A 335 1.14 -6.59 -11.66
C VAL A 335 1.71 -6.91 -10.29
N LYS A 336 2.70 -7.81 -10.26
CA LYS A 336 3.51 -8.08 -9.06
C LYS A 336 4.97 -7.71 -9.36
N VAL A 337 5.53 -6.85 -8.53
CA VAL A 337 6.95 -6.50 -8.51
C VAL A 337 7.59 -7.24 -7.34
N PHE A 338 8.47 -8.19 -7.66
CA PHE A 338 9.23 -8.96 -6.66
C PHE A 338 10.45 -8.15 -6.21
N ALA A 339 10.24 -7.26 -5.24
CA ALA A 339 11.27 -6.37 -4.72
C ALA A 339 10.97 -5.93 -3.29
N ASP A 340 12.01 -5.42 -2.60
CA ASP A 340 11.83 -4.63 -1.39
C ASP A 340 11.16 -3.30 -1.76
N ALA A 341 10.03 -2.99 -1.11
CA ALA A 341 9.26 -1.78 -1.39
C ALA A 341 10.06 -0.50 -1.14
N THR A 342 11.04 -0.50 -0.23
CA THR A 342 11.89 0.66 0.06
C THR A 342 12.70 1.12 -1.15
N LEU A 343 12.98 0.22 -2.10
CA LEU A 343 13.70 0.51 -3.33
C LEU A 343 12.77 1.04 -4.42
N VAL A 344 11.60 0.42 -4.60
CA VAL A 344 10.79 0.64 -5.81
C VAL A 344 9.56 1.51 -5.59
N PHE A 345 9.00 1.57 -4.38
CA PHE A 345 7.80 2.38 -4.13
C PHE A 345 8.04 3.89 -4.28
N PRO A 346 9.18 4.47 -3.83
CA PRO A 346 9.48 5.87 -4.09
C PRO A 346 9.58 6.18 -5.59
N MET A 347 10.15 5.27 -6.38
CA MET A 347 10.23 5.41 -7.84
C MET A 347 8.84 5.37 -8.49
N LEU A 348 7.98 4.46 -8.04
CA LEU A 348 6.59 4.39 -8.51
C LEU A 348 5.84 5.69 -8.19
N VAL A 349 5.96 6.21 -6.97
CA VAL A 349 5.31 7.48 -6.58
C VAL A 349 5.88 8.66 -7.37
N ALA A 350 7.19 8.70 -7.59
CA ALA A 350 7.85 9.73 -8.40
C ALA A 350 7.35 9.76 -9.86
N ALA A 351 7.14 8.60 -10.48
CA ALA A 351 6.60 8.48 -11.85
C ALA A 351 5.07 8.63 -11.94
N THR A 352 4.37 8.63 -10.81
CA THR A 352 2.90 8.68 -10.77
C THR A 352 2.43 9.86 -9.93
N PHE A 353 2.03 9.64 -8.69
CA PHE A 353 1.36 10.62 -7.82
C PHE A 353 2.13 11.93 -7.65
N ALA A 354 3.46 11.90 -7.60
CA ALA A 354 4.26 13.11 -7.43
C ALA A 354 4.30 14.01 -8.68
N GLN A 355 3.88 13.51 -9.85
CA GLN A 355 3.86 14.29 -11.10
C GLN A 355 2.88 15.47 -11.03
N ASP A 356 1.85 15.40 -10.18
CA ASP A 356 0.85 16.47 -10.02
C ASP A 356 1.47 17.77 -9.49
N PHE A 357 2.60 17.67 -8.76
CA PHE A 357 3.36 18.82 -8.27
C PHE A 357 4.40 19.36 -9.27
N GLN A 358 4.82 18.53 -10.23
CA GLN A 358 5.79 18.92 -11.24
C GLN A 358 5.13 19.60 -12.44
N ASN A 359 3.85 19.31 -12.69
CA ASN A 359 3.05 19.91 -13.76
C ASN A 359 1.68 20.39 -13.24
N PRO A 360 1.63 21.48 -12.45
CA PRO A 360 0.38 21.99 -11.86
C PRO A 360 -0.68 22.41 -12.90
N ASP A 361 -0.28 22.69 -14.14
CA ASP A 361 -1.18 23.03 -15.25
C ASP A 361 -1.85 21.82 -15.91
N SER A 362 -1.56 20.59 -15.48
CA SER A 362 -2.16 19.36 -16.03
C SER A 362 -3.46 18.93 -15.36
N GLU A 363 -3.82 19.53 -14.22
CA GLU A 363 -5.14 19.41 -13.61
C GLU A 363 -5.88 20.76 -13.71
N SER A 364 -6.85 20.82 -14.61
CA SER A 364 -7.82 21.91 -14.68
C SER A 364 -8.58 22.04 -13.34
N SER A 365 -8.17 23.03 -12.56
CA SER A 365 -8.92 23.88 -11.61
C SER A 365 -9.80 23.19 -10.53
N PRO A 366 -9.62 23.49 -9.23
CA PRO A 366 -10.63 23.18 -8.22
C PRO A 366 -11.91 24.02 -8.47
N PRO A 367 -13.11 23.51 -8.12
CA PRO A 367 -14.32 24.32 -8.20
C PRO A 367 -14.18 25.52 -7.26
N SER A 368 -14.34 26.72 -7.81
CA SER A 368 -14.45 27.96 -7.05
C SER A 368 -15.67 27.90 -6.12
N SER A 369 -15.41 28.07 -4.83
CA SER A 369 -16.29 28.48 -3.71
C SER A 369 -17.76 28.06 -3.73
#